data_AF-A0A952FZ25-F1
#
_entry.id   AF-A0A952FZ25-F1
#
_cell.length_a   1.000
_cell.length_b   1.000
_cell.length_c   1.000
_cell.angle_alpha   90.00
_cell.angle_beta   90.00
_cell.angle_gamma   90.00
#
_symmetry.space_group_name_H-M   'P 1'
#
loop_
_entity.id
_entity.type
_entity.pdbx_description
1 polymer ?
#
loop_
_entity_poly.entity_id
_entity_poly.type
_entity_poly.pdbx_seq_one_letter_code
_entity_poly.pdbx_strand_id
1 'polypeptide(L)'
;MGPEIVIPVIAIVMTFGMPIAIVAIIQINKARNNAELQKTLRMSIEKGQPLPPEFVDSIQRSVPKVKNPMNDVRGGLVLLAVAAGLMVMDYMSHDYIFGHLSGVAAIPGFIGVALLILGIVGLNTRKSN
;
A
#
# COMPACT_ATOMS: atom_id res chain seq x y z
N MET A 1 19.74 -31.76 -0.23
CA MET A 1 20.06 -30.47 0.42
C MET A 1 19.93 -30.71 1.92
N GLY A 2 21.00 -30.56 2.68
CA GLY A 2 20.97 -30.79 4.14
C GLY A 2 20.00 -29.83 4.85
N PRO A 3 19.51 -30.20 6.05
CA PRO A 3 18.61 -29.36 6.84
C PRO A 3 19.17 -27.95 7.10
N GLU A 4 20.50 -27.79 7.11
CA GLU A 4 21.17 -26.49 7.23
C GLU A 4 20.87 -25.49 6.08
N ILE A 5 20.47 -25.94 4.89
CA ILE A 5 20.14 -25.03 3.76
C ILE A 5 18.62 -24.77 3.69
N VAL A 6 17.82 -25.77 4.07
CA VAL A 6 16.35 -25.70 3.93
C VAL A 6 15.74 -24.69 4.90
N ILE A 7 16.24 -24.64 6.14
CA ILE A 7 15.75 -23.74 7.19
C ILE A 7 15.90 -22.25 6.81
N PRO A 8 17.08 -21.73 6.41
CA PRO A 8 17.24 -20.32 6.06
C PRO A 8 16.45 -19.93 4.80
N VAL A 9 16.34 -20.82 3.82
CA VAL A 9 15.55 -20.56 2.61
C VAL A 9 14.07 -20.40 2.94
N ILE A 10 13.51 -21.30 3.77
CA ILE A 10 12.12 -21.20 4.22
C ILE A 10 11.91 -19.92 5.04
N ALA A 11 12.85 -19.55 5.91
CA ALA A 11 12.75 -18.33 6.73
C ALA A 11 12.69 -17.06 5.85
N ILE A 12 13.53 -16.97 4.82
CA ILE A 12 13.52 -15.85 3.87
C ILE A 12 12.20 -15.82 3.09
N VAL A 13 11.78 -16.95 2.52
CA VAL A 13 10.55 -17.04 1.72
C VAL A 13 9.32 -16.70 2.55
N MET A 14 9.23 -17.15 3.80
CA MET A 14 8.11 -16.82 4.68
C MET A 14 8.12 -15.35 5.09
N THR A 15 9.28 -14.80 5.44
CA THR A 15 9.42 -13.40 5.88
C THR A 15 9.03 -12.42 4.80
N PHE A 16 9.48 -12.63 3.56
CA PHE A 16 9.16 -11.73 2.44
C PHE A 16 7.89 -12.13 1.69
N GLY A 17 7.59 -13.43 1.58
CA GLY A 17 6.44 -13.94 0.85
C GLY A 17 5.11 -13.69 1.56
N MET A 18 5.07 -13.74 2.90
CA MET A 18 3.84 -13.57 3.66
C MET A 18 3.25 -12.14 3.52
N PRO A 19 4.02 -11.04 3.66
CA PRO A 19 3.52 -9.69 3.38
C PRO A 19 2.99 -9.52 1.95
N ILE A 20 3.72 -10.06 0.95
CA ILE A 20 3.32 -9.99 -0.46
C ILE A 20 2.01 -10.74 -0.69
N ALA A 21 1.86 -11.93 -0.13
CA ALA A 21 0.66 -12.74 -0.23
C ALA A 21 -0.56 -12.03 0.39
N ILE A 22 -0.40 -11.41 1.55
CA ILE A 22 -1.48 -10.66 2.21
C ILE A 22 -1.96 -9.51 1.32
N VAL A 23 -1.03 -8.69 0.80
CA VAL A 23 -1.39 -7.57 -0.09
C VAL A 23 -2.07 -8.07 -1.36
N ALA A 24 -1.56 -9.14 -1.96
CA ALA A 24 -2.15 -9.75 -3.16
C ALA A 24 -3.59 -10.22 -2.91
N ILE A 25 -3.85 -10.91 -1.80
CA ILE A 25 -5.18 -11.40 -1.43
C ILE A 25 -6.16 -10.22 -1.26
N ILE A 26 -5.75 -9.16 -0.55
CA ILE A 26 -6.58 -7.96 -0.34
C ILE A 26 -6.92 -7.32 -1.69
N GLN A 27 -5.95 -7.20 -2.60
CA GLN A 27 -6.13 -6.57 -3.91
C GLN A 27 -7.06 -7.41 -4.80
N ILE A 28 -6.89 -8.74 -4.82
CA ILE A 28 -7.74 -9.65 -5.59
C ILE A 28 -9.19 -9.58 -5.09
N ASN A 29 -9.41 -9.60 -3.77
CA ASN A 29 -10.76 -9.50 -3.21
C ASN A 29 -11.41 -8.15 -3.54
N LYS A 30 -10.66 -7.05 -3.45
CA LYS A 30 -11.15 -5.72 -3.83
C LYS A 30 -11.50 -5.64 -5.32
N ALA A 31 -10.68 -6.22 -6.19
CA ALA A 31 -10.93 -6.26 -7.64
C ALA A 31 -12.18 -7.08 -7.99
N ARG A 32 -12.37 -8.23 -7.32
CA ARG A 32 -13.57 -9.07 -7.51
C ARG A 32 -14.84 -8.36 -7.08
N ASN A 33 -14.85 -7.73 -5.90
CA ASN A 33 -16.01 -6.98 -5.41
C ASN A 33 -16.39 -5.84 -6.37
N ASN A 34 -15.41 -5.09 -6.88
CA ASN A 34 -15.68 -4.01 -7.83
C ASN A 34 -16.24 -4.52 -9.17
N ALA A 35 -15.76 -5.68 -9.66
CA ALA A 35 -16.26 -6.28 -10.90
C ALA A 35 -17.71 -6.77 -10.77
N GLU A 36 -18.09 -7.33 -9.63
CA GLU A 36 -19.47 -7.77 -9.36
C GLU A 36 -20.43 -6.59 -9.24
N LEU A 37 -20.03 -5.51 -8.58
CA LEU A 37 -20.81 -4.27 -8.51
C LEU A 37 -21.09 -3.70 -9.91
N GLN A 38 -20.09 -3.69 -10.80
CA GLN A 38 -20.26 -3.22 -12.18
C GLN A 38 -21.24 -4.10 -12.99
N LYS A 39 -21.24 -5.42 -12.76
CA LYS A 39 -22.18 -6.34 -13.44
C LYS A 39 -23.62 -6.11 -12.99
N THR A 40 -23.85 -5.94 -11.69
CA THR A 40 -25.18 -5.63 -11.15
C THR A 40 -25.69 -4.28 -11.66
N LEU A 41 -24.81 -3.29 -11.77
CA LEU A 41 -25.17 -1.96 -12.31
C LEU A 41 -25.61 -2.03 -13.77
N ARG A 42 -24.89 -2.78 -14.62
CA ARG A 42 -25.29 -3.00 -16.01
C ARG A 42 -26.67 -3.66 -16.10
N MET A 43 -26.92 -4.69 -15.29
CA MET A 43 -28.23 -5.36 -15.24
C MET A 43 -29.36 -4.46 -14.71
N SER A 44 -29.08 -3.54 -13.77
CA SER A 44 -30.11 -2.60 -13.27
C SER A 44 -30.44 -1.48 -14.25
N ILE A 45 -29.46 -1.04 -15.05
CA ILE A 45 -29.65 0.00 -16.09
C ILE A 45 -30.46 -0.59 -17.27
N GLU A 46 -30.14 -1.80 -17.71
CA GLU A 46 -30.85 -2.49 -18.81
C GLU A 46 -32.32 -2.78 -18.47
N LYS A 47 -32.66 -2.96 -17.19
CA LYS A 47 -34.03 -3.21 -16.72
C LYS A 47 -34.87 -1.94 -16.50
N GLY A 48 -34.32 -0.75 -16.73
CA GLY A 48 -35.07 0.52 -16.68
C GLY A 48 -35.63 0.89 -15.29
N GLN A 49 -35.11 0.28 -14.22
CA GLN A 49 -35.61 0.51 -12.87
C GLN A 49 -35.01 1.82 -12.33
N PRO A 50 -35.83 2.77 -11.82
CA PRO A 50 -35.31 4.02 -11.28
C PRO A 50 -34.42 3.69 -10.08
N LEU A 51 -33.12 3.95 -10.23
CA LEU A 51 -32.12 3.70 -9.21
C LEU A 51 -32.51 4.50 -7.95
N PRO A 52 -32.72 3.84 -6.79
CA PRO A 52 -33.03 4.55 -5.56
C PRO A 52 -31.90 5.55 -5.27
N PRO A 53 -32.22 6.79 -4.85
CA PRO A 53 -31.22 7.85 -4.66
C PRO A 53 -30.08 7.46 -3.71
N GLU A 54 -30.34 6.56 -2.76
CA GLU A 54 -29.32 6.00 -1.86
C GLU A 54 -28.21 5.21 -2.59
N PHE A 55 -28.51 4.57 -3.73
CA PHE A 55 -27.52 3.84 -4.54
C PHE A 55 -26.66 4.79 -5.36
N VAL A 56 -27.21 5.90 -5.84
CA VAL A 56 -26.45 6.93 -6.57
C VAL A 56 -25.40 7.55 -5.65
N ASP A 57 -25.74 7.82 -4.39
CA ASP A 57 -24.80 8.30 -3.37
C ASP A 57 -23.69 7.27 -3.05
N SER A 58 -24.04 5.98 -3.04
CA SER A 58 -23.05 4.91 -2.82
C SER A 58 -22.03 4.81 -3.98
N ILE A 59 -22.49 5.07 -5.21
CA ILE A 59 -21.66 5.11 -6.41
C ILE A 59 -20.77 6.34 -6.37
N GLN A 60 -21.32 7.51 -6.06
CA GLN A 60 -20.55 8.74 -5.93
C GLN A 60 -19.49 8.66 -4.82
N ARG A 61 -19.76 7.93 -3.74
CA ARG A 61 -18.75 7.63 -2.70
C ARG A 61 -17.69 6.60 -3.13
N SER A 62 -18.01 5.70 -4.06
CA SER A 62 -17.10 4.66 -4.56
C SER A 62 -16.26 5.11 -5.76
N VAL A 63 -16.61 6.22 -6.41
CA VAL A 63 -15.68 6.95 -7.30
C VAL A 63 -14.40 7.20 -6.51
N PRO A 64 -13.21 6.81 -7.02
CA PRO A 64 -11.96 6.97 -6.29
C PRO A 64 -11.81 8.44 -5.90
N LYS A 65 -12.01 8.72 -4.60
CA LYS A 65 -11.89 10.07 -4.03
C LYS A 65 -10.54 10.61 -4.46
N VAL A 66 -10.53 11.82 -5.03
CA VAL A 66 -9.34 12.61 -5.36
C VAL A 66 -8.28 12.33 -4.30
N LYS A 67 -7.14 11.77 -4.73
CA LYS A 67 -6.05 11.29 -3.86
C LYS A 67 -5.93 12.23 -2.67
N ASN A 68 -6.23 11.72 -1.48
CA ASN A 68 -6.15 12.54 -0.28
C ASN A 68 -4.66 12.74 0.01
N PRO A 69 -4.13 13.98 -0.09
CA PRO A 69 -2.71 14.22 0.12
C PRO A 69 -2.25 13.84 1.54
N MET A 70 -3.17 13.80 2.51
CA MET A 70 -2.91 13.26 3.85
C MET A 70 -2.56 11.76 3.84
N ASN A 71 -3.12 10.99 2.89
CA ASN A 71 -2.80 9.57 2.75
C ASN A 71 -1.38 9.36 2.22
N ASP A 72 -0.92 10.23 1.32
CA ASP A 72 0.45 10.21 0.81
C ASP A 72 1.45 10.60 1.92
N VAL A 73 1.13 11.61 2.75
CA VAL A 73 1.94 11.94 3.93
C VAL A 73 2.04 10.74 4.90
N ARG A 74 0.92 10.10 5.21
CA ARG A 74 0.91 8.92 6.10
C ARG A 74 1.72 7.77 5.51
N GLY A 75 1.53 7.46 4.24
CA GLY A 75 2.30 6.42 3.54
C GLY A 75 3.79 6.74 3.53
N GLY A 76 4.15 8.00 3.30
CA GLY A 76 5.54 8.46 3.33
C GLY A 76 6.19 8.31 4.70
N LEU A 77 5.49 8.71 5.76
CA LEU A 77 5.98 8.60 7.13
C LEU A 77 6.16 7.14 7.57
N VAL A 78 5.20 6.26 7.22
CA VAL A 78 5.29 4.83 7.51
C VAL A 78 6.50 4.20 6.82
N LEU A 79 6.74 4.52 5.54
CA LEU A 79 7.88 3.98 4.82
C LEU A 79 9.23 4.49 5.36
N LEU A 80 9.29 5.75 5.79
CA LEU A 80 10.48 6.27 6.48
C LEU A 80 10.73 5.57 7.81
N ALA A 81 9.69 5.29 8.60
CA ALA A 81 9.81 4.55 9.84
C ALA A 81 10.29 3.10 9.61
N VAL A 82 9.82 2.45 8.53
CA VAL A 82 10.29 1.12 8.13
C VAL A 82 11.77 1.17 7.74
N ALA A 83 12.19 2.14 6.93
CA ALA A 83 13.59 2.31 6.54
C ALA A 83 14.49 2.55 7.76
N ALA A 84 14.08 3.43 8.68
CA ALA A 84 14.80 3.68 9.91
C ALA A 84 14.90 2.42 10.78
N GLY A 85 13.82 1.65 10.92
CA GLY A 85 13.81 0.39 11.66
C GLY A 85 14.79 -0.65 11.08
N LEU A 86 14.83 -0.78 9.75
CA LEU A 86 15.78 -1.66 9.06
C LEU A 86 17.24 -1.22 9.26
N MET A 87 17.52 0.09 9.23
CA MET A 87 18.86 0.62 9.51
C MET A 87 19.30 0.37 10.96
N VAL A 88 18.40 0.55 11.93
CA VAL A 88 18.70 0.26 13.35
C VAL A 88 18.97 -1.23 13.56
N MET A 89 18.22 -2.09 12.86
CA MET A 89 18.43 -3.54 12.91
C MET A 89 19.79 -3.94 12.30
N ASP A 90 20.20 -3.30 11.21
CA ASP A 90 21.53 -3.50 10.60
C ASP A 90 22.65 -3.07 11.56
N TYR A 91 22.50 -1.90 12.18
CA TYR A 91 23.47 -1.38 13.15
C TYR A 91 23.65 -2.31 14.35
N MET A 92 22.55 -2.84 14.91
CA MET A 92 22.58 -3.73 16.08
C MET A 92 23.15 -5.12 15.78
N SER A 93 23.27 -5.49 14.50
CA SER A 93 23.82 -6.80 14.08
C SER A 93 25.27 -6.75 13.61
N HIS A 94 25.75 -5.60 13.13
CA HIS A 94 27.07 -5.51 12.48
C HIS A 94 27.97 -4.37 12.98
N ASP A 95 27.57 -3.56 13.98
CA ASP A 95 28.30 -2.37 14.47
C ASP A 95 28.60 -1.28 13.40
N TYR A 96 28.08 -1.42 12.18
CA TYR A 96 28.21 -0.46 11.09
C TYR A 96 26.83 -0.11 10.51
N ILE A 97 26.62 1.16 10.14
CA ILE A 97 25.34 1.70 9.64
C ILE A 97 25.16 1.47 8.12
N PHE A 98 26.19 0.96 7.44
CA PHE A 98 26.21 0.74 5.97
C PHE A 98 26.39 -0.73 5.57
N GLY A 99 25.74 -1.65 6.31
CA GLY A 99 25.69 -3.07 5.96
C GLY A 99 24.74 -3.38 4.81
N HIS A 100 24.58 -4.66 4.47
CA HIS A 100 23.69 -5.08 3.38
C HIS A 100 22.23 -4.69 3.63
N LEU A 101 21.78 -4.64 4.88
CA LEU A 101 20.40 -4.38 5.22
C LEU A 101 20.04 -2.89 5.16
N SER A 102 20.97 -2.01 5.52
CA SER A 102 20.82 -0.56 5.34
C SER A 102 20.67 -0.17 3.86
N GLY A 103 21.35 -0.88 2.95
CA GLY A 103 21.17 -0.72 1.50
C GLY A 103 19.76 -1.08 1.03
N VAL A 104 19.18 -2.16 1.57
CA VAL A 104 17.78 -2.55 1.28
C VAL A 104 16.80 -1.53 1.87
N ALA A 105 17.12 -0.99 3.05
CA ALA A 105 16.32 0.04 3.73
C ALA A 105 16.26 1.39 2.97
N ALA A 106 17.28 1.69 2.16
CA ALA A 106 17.30 2.91 1.35
C ALA A 106 16.11 2.97 0.38
N ILE A 107 15.66 1.83 -0.16
CA ILE A 107 14.53 1.78 -1.10
C ILE A 107 13.23 2.31 -0.48
N PRO A 108 12.69 1.74 0.62
CA PRO A 108 11.52 2.30 1.28
C PRO A 108 11.81 3.70 1.84
N GLY A 109 13.05 4.02 2.22
CA GLY A 109 13.41 5.37 2.68
C GLY A 109 13.16 6.44 1.62
N PHE A 110 13.67 6.23 0.41
CA PHE A 110 13.47 7.17 -0.71
C PHE A 110 12.01 7.23 -1.17
N ILE A 111 11.30 6.10 -1.19
CA ILE A 111 9.86 6.09 -1.49
C ILE A 111 9.10 6.89 -0.43
N GLY A 112 9.48 6.74 0.84
CA GLY A 112 8.91 7.49 1.96
C GLY A 112 9.07 8.99 1.78
N VAL A 113 10.29 9.44 1.45
CA VAL A 113 10.59 10.85 1.16
C VAL A 113 9.77 11.37 -0.03
N ALA A 114 9.68 10.61 -1.12
CA ALA A 114 8.90 11.01 -2.29
C ALA A 114 7.41 11.19 -1.98
N LEU A 115 6.81 10.27 -1.20
CA LEU A 115 5.42 10.38 -0.75
C LEU A 115 5.19 11.53 0.22
N LEU A 116 6.15 11.84 1.10
CA LEU A 116 6.08 13.02 1.96
C LEU A 116 6.09 14.31 1.13
N ILE A 117 6.99 14.42 0.15
CA ILE A 117 7.05 15.59 -0.74
C ILE A 117 5.72 15.75 -1.48
N LEU A 118 5.21 14.68 -2.10
CA LEU A 118 3.95 14.70 -2.81
C LEU A 118 2.77 15.09 -1.90
N GLY A 119 2.73 14.52 -0.69
CA GLY A 119 1.70 14.78 0.29
C GLY A 119 1.74 16.22 0.80
N ILE A 120 2.92 16.76 1.13
CA ILE A 120 3.08 18.15 1.59
C ILE A 120 2.69 19.13 0.48
N VAL A 121 3.16 18.90 -0.76
CA VAL A 121 2.78 19.73 -1.92
C VAL A 121 1.27 19.69 -2.13
N GLY A 122 0.66 18.50 -2.10
CA GLY A 122 -0.78 18.34 -2.25
C GLY A 122 -1.60 18.99 -1.13
N LEU A 123 -1.10 18.98 0.12
CA LEU A 123 -1.73 19.67 1.25
C LEU A 123 -1.63 21.19 1.09
N ASN A 124 -0.48 21.71 0.62
CA ASN A 124 -0.26 23.13 0.45
C ASN A 124 -1.14 23.73 -0.65
N THR A 125 -1.30 23.02 -1.78
CA THR A 125 -2.18 23.45 -2.88
C THR A 125 -3.65 23.51 -2.46
N ARG A 126 -4.10 22.64 -1.55
CA ARG A 126 -5.47 22.70 -1.01
C ARG A 126 -5.72 23.83 -0.03
N LYS A 127 -4.69 24.33 0.67
CA LYS A 127 -4.82 25.46 1.61
C LYS A 127 -4.96 26.80 0.89
N SER A 128 -4.50 26.89 -0.36
CA SER A 128 -4.50 28.11 -1.17
C SER A 128 -5.76 28.30 -2.05
N ASN A 129 -6.66 27.33 -2.07
CA ASN A 129 -7.97 27.37 -2.75
C ASN A 129 -9.09 27.40 -1.71
#